data_AF-A0A6C0AZ84-F1
#
_entry.id   AF-A0A6C0AZ84-F1
#
_cell.length_a   1.000
_cell.length_b   1.000
_cell.length_c   1.000
_cell.angle_alpha   90.00
_cell.angle_beta   90.00
_cell.angle_gamma   90.00
#
_symmetry.space_group_name_H-M   'P 1'
#
loop_
_entity.id
_entity.type
_entity.pdbx_description
1 polymer ?
#
loop_
_entity_poly.entity_id
_entity_poly.type
_entity_poly.pdbx_seq_one_letter_code
_entity_poly.pdbx_strand_id
1 'polypeptide(L)'
;MVSINFVINILIQVLCIFIFLTIFFFTYAKNVEGEVVQNQVNFLLNDLSGIHLGSLPENVKAMFKNQLNNLEVNTLENEKIGIQIENSNSAIESMSYKTLAIASAVVIGIVIISFILSKKGVNYFRNFNLSKIFKESLVIIIAVGITEFIFLTYLGSKYISIDPHLLKAHLLNNIKKSLP
;
A
#
# COMPACT_ATOMS: atom_id res chain seq x y z
N MET A 1 38.16 -1.63 -11.54
CA MET A 1 37.32 -1.15 -12.67
C MET A 1 36.09 -2.05 -12.71
N VAL A 2 34.89 -1.51 -12.42
CA VAL A 2 33.65 -2.30 -12.40
C VAL A 2 33.27 -2.66 -13.84
N SER A 3 33.00 -3.94 -14.11
CA SER A 3 32.62 -4.39 -15.44
C SER A 3 31.19 -3.95 -15.78
N ILE A 4 30.95 -3.56 -17.04
CA ILE A 4 29.62 -3.08 -17.48
C ILE A 4 28.52 -4.14 -17.27
N ASN A 5 28.88 -5.42 -17.38
CA ASN A 5 28.00 -6.55 -17.10
C ASN A 5 27.53 -6.59 -15.64
N PHE A 6 28.37 -6.18 -14.69
CA PHE A 6 28.01 -6.14 -13.28
C PHE A 6 26.97 -5.05 -13.01
N VAL A 7 27.17 -3.86 -13.59
CA VAL A 7 26.21 -2.75 -13.46
C VAL A 7 24.85 -3.12 -14.06
N ILE A 8 24.84 -3.73 -15.24
CA ILE A 8 23.61 -4.18 -15.91
C ILE A 8 22.90 -5.25 -15.06
N ASN A 9 23.63 -6.19 -14.45
CA ASN A 9 23.04 -7.22 -13.60
C ASN A 9 22.34 -6.60 -12.38
N ILE A 10 23.02 -5.70 -11.65
CA ILE A 10 22.42 -4.99 -10.51
C ILE A 10 21.18 -4.23 -10.94
N LEU A 11 21.25 -3.49 -12.05
CA LEU A 11 20.14 -2.66 -12.51
C LEU A 11 18.92 -3.52 -12.87
N ILE A 12 19.11 -4.66 -13.54
CA ILE A 12 18.02 -5.61 -13.80
C ILE A 12 17.43 -6.15 -12.49
N GLN A 13 18.28 -6.57 -11.54
CA GLN A 13 17.81 -7.11 -10.26
C GLN A 13 16.99 -6.08 -9.48
N VAL A 14 17.46 -4.84 -9.36
CA VAL A 14 16.77 -3.75 -8.67
C VAL A 14 15.42 -3.45 -9.34
N LEU A 15 15.37 -3.36 -10.67
CA LEU A 15 14.12 -3.13 -11.39
C LEU A 15 13.15 -4.30 -11.23
N CYS A 16 13.63 -5.54 -11.25
CA CYS A 16 12.80 -6.72 -11.01
C CYS A 16 12.18 -6.71 -9.60
N ILE A 17 12.95 -6.34 -8.58
CA ILE A 17 12.44 -6.19 -7.20
C ILE A 17 11.40 -5.07 -7.16
N PHE A 18 11.66 -3.92 -7.76
CA PHE A 18 10.72 -2.80 -7.82
C PHE A 18 9.38 -3.18 -8.47
N ILE A 19 9.44 -3.88 -9.62
CA ILE A 19 8.26 -4.40 -10.32
C ILE A 19 7.48 -5.36 -9.41
N PHE A 20 8.18 -6.30 -8.77
CA PHE A 20 7.56 -7.24 -7.85
C PHE A 20 6.87 -6.52 -6.68
N LEU A 21 7.55 -5.60 -6.00
CA LEU A 21 6.99 -4.85 -4.86
C LEU A 21 5.77 -4.02 -5.26
N THR A 22 5.79 -3.41 -6.45
CA THR A 22 4.64 -2.67 -6.96
C THR A 22 3.44 -3.59 -7.14
N ILE A 23 3.63 -4.75 -7.78
CA ILE A 23 2.56 -5.75 -7.97
C ILE A 23 2.07 -6.26 -6.61
N PHE A 24 2.99 -6.62 -5.71
CA PHE A 24 2.69 -7.10 -4.36
C PHE A 24 1.87 -6.09 -3.56
N PHE A 25 2.22 -4.81 -3.67
CA PHE A 25 1.49 -3.74 -2.99
C PHE A 25 0.03 -3.67 -3.44
N PHE A 26 -0.22 -3.61 -4.75
CA PHE A 26 -1.59 -3.49 -5.27
C PHE A 26 -2.42 -4.76 -5.17
N THR A 27 -1.80 -5.94 -5.14
CA THR A 27 -2.52 -7.23 -5.06
C THR A 27 -2.76 -7.69 -3.63
N TYR A 28 -1.80 -7.49 -2.72
CA TYR A 28 -1.87 -8.01 -1.35
C TYR A 28 -1.86 -6.88 -0.32
N ALA A 29 -0.88 -5.97 -0.38
CA ALA A 29 -0.67 -5.04 0.72
C ALA A 29 -1.84 -4.06 0.94
N LYS A 30 -2.41 -3.55 -0.15
CA LYS A 30 -3.61 -2.68 -0.15
C LYS A 30 -4.78 -3.32 0.61
N ASN A 31 -4.98 -4.63 0.47
CA ASN A 31 -6.08 -5.34 1.13
C ASN A 31 -5.82 -5.47 2.64
N VAL A 32 -4.61 -5.86 3.02
CA VAL A 32 -4.21 -5.96 4.44
C VAL A 32 -4.30 -4.59 5.11
N GLU A 33 -3.83 -3.52 4.46
CA GLU A 33 -3.93 -2.17 4.98
C GLU A 33 -5.39 -1.73 5.18
N GLY A 34 -6.28 -2.08 4.23
CA GLY A 34 -7.72 -1.84 4.37
C GLY A 34 -8.32 -2.50 5.60
N GLU A 35 -7.99 -3.77 5.87
CA GLU A 35 -8.44 -4.48 7.07
C GLU A 35 -7.90 -3.84 8.36
N VAL A 36 -6.64 -3.40 8.36
CA VAL A 36 -6.01 -2.72 9.50
C VAL A 36 -6.74 -1.43 9.84
N VAL A 37 -7.01 -0.58 8.84
CA VAL A 37 -7.72 0.68 9.04
C VAL A 37 -9.13 0.44 9.57
N GLN A 38 -9.86 -0.54 9.02
CA GLN A 38 -11.19 -0.91 9.52
C GLN A 38 -11.13 -1.38 10.98
N ASN A 39 -10.17 -2.23 11.34
CA ASN A 39 -9.99 -2.71 12.70
C ASN A 39 -9.66 -1.57 13.68
N GLN A 40 -8.83 -0.60 13.27
CA GLN A 40 -8.52 0.57 14.09
C GLN A 40 -9.75 1.49 14.29
N VAL A 41 -10.53 1.73 13.23
CA VAL A 41 -11.77 2.51 13.35
C VAL A 41 -12.77 1.81 14.27
N ASN A 42 -12.97 0.50 14.09
CA ASN A 42 -13.84 -0.30 14.95
C ASN A 42 -13.37 -0.30 16.41
N PHE A 43 -12.06 -0.42 16.65
CA PHE A 43 -11.49 -0.32 17.98
C PHE A 43 -11.77 1.05 18.61
N LEU A 44 -11.61 2.15 17.87
CA LEU A 44 -11.86 3.50 18.38
C LEU A 44 -13.36 3.76 18.65
N LEU A 45 -14.25 3.24 17.81
CA LEU A 45 -15.70 3.27 18.07
C LEU A 45 -16.07 2.45 19.32
N ASN A 46 -15.45 1.29 19.50
CA ASN A 46 -15.64 0.45 20.69
C ASN A 46 -15.04 1.09 21.95
N ASP A 47 -13.90 1.76 21.84
CA ASP A 47 -13.24 2.46 22.95
C ASP A 47 -14.02 3.74 23.33
N LEU A 48 -14.52 4.50 22.36
CA LEU A 48 -15.41 5.64 22.63
C LEU A 48 -16.74 5.22 23.23
N SER A 49 -17.30 4.08 22.79
CA SER A 49 -18.48 3.52 23.43
C SER A 49 -18.17 2.93 24.82
N GLY A 50 -16.96 2.41 25.03
CA GLY A 50 -16.51 1.86 26.31
C GLY A 50 -16.15 2.90 27.36
N ILE A 51 -15.50 4.00 26.98
CA ILE A 51 -14.84 4.92 27.93
C ILE A 51 -15.82 5.74 28.77
N HIS A 52 -17.08 5.95 28.36
CA HIS A 52 -18.06 6.57 29.26
C HIS A 52 -19.49 6.04 29.16
N LEU A 53 -19.82 5.09 28.25
CA LEU A 53 -21.17 4.52 28.26
C LEU A 53 -21.33 3.36 29.24
N GLY A 54 -20.29 2.64 29.64
CA GLY A 54 -20.40 1.59 30.68
C GLY A 54 -21.12 2.05 31.96
N SER A 55 -20.94 3.32 32.33
CA SER A 55 -21.54 4.00 33.48
C SER A 55 -22.80 4.82 33.16
N LEU A 56 -23.19 4.94 31.88
CA LEU A 56 -24.39 5.67 31.48
C LEU A 56 -25.61 4.75 31.55
N PRO A 57 -26.76 5.24 32.07
CA PRO A 57 -27.97 4.43 32.11
C PRO A 57 -28.42 4.06 30.68
N GLU A 58 -29.04 2.88 30.52
CA GLU A 58 -29.33 2.27 29.19
C GLU A 58 -30.15 3.17 28.25
N ASN A 59 -30.97 4.06 28.79
CA ASN A 59 -31.71 5.06 28.02
C ASN A 59 -30.79 6.06 27.29
N VAL A 60 -29.67 6.46 27.91
CA VAL A 60 -28.68 7.38 27.30
C VAL A 60 -27.84 6.66 26.25
N LYS A 61 -27.53 5.36 26.46
CA LYS A 61 -26.89 4.51 25.43
C LYS A 61 -27.74 4.39 24.17
N ALA A 62 -29.03 4.11 24.35
CA ALA A 62 -29.96 3.99 23.22
C ALA A 62 -30.11 5.33 22.48
N MET A 63 -30.15 6.45 23.21
CA MET A 63 -30.16 7.79 22.61
C MET A 63 -28.88 8.10 21.83
N PHE A 64 -27.69 7.79 22.36
CA PHE A 64 -26.42 7.99 21.65
C PHE A 64 -26.32 7.13 20.39
N LYS A 65 -26.73 5.85 20.46
CA LYS A 65 -26.72 4.94 19.30
C LYS A 65 -27.70 5.40 18.22
N ASN A 66 -28.89 5.87 18.62
CA ASN A 66 -29.86 6.44 17.69
C ASN A 66 -29.40 7.78 17.12
N GLN A 67 -28.74 8.63 17.92
CA GLN A 67 -28.14 9.87 17.41
C GLN A 67 -26.96 9.58 16.47
N LEU A 68 -26.10 8.59 16.75
CA LEU A 68 -25.02 8.20 15.84
C LEU A 68 -25.56 7.69 14.50
N ASN A 69 -26.66 6.93 14.54
CA ASN A 69 -27.36 6.43 13.35
C ASN A 69 -28.15 7.53 12.62
N ASN A 70 -28.60 8.56 13.34
CA ASN A 70 -29.36 9.71 12.83
C ASN A 70 -28.52 10.98 12.63
N LEU A 71 -27.20 10.90 12.84
CA LEU A 71 -26.27 11.88 12.31
C LEU A 71 -26.43 11.75 10.81
N GLU A 72 -27.29 12.57 10.23
CA GLU A 72 -27.25 12.85 8.80
C GLU A 72 -25.85 13.40 8.54
N VAL A 73 -24.97 12.46 8.18
CA VAL A 73 -23.66 12.69 7.63
C VAL A 73 -23.89 13.70 6.53
N ASN A 74 -23.49 14.96 6.76
CA ASN A 74 -23.71 16.07 5.83
C ASN A 74 -23.31 15.60 4.43
N THR A 75 -24.28 15.18 3.62
CA THR A 75 -24.03 14.16 2.59
C THR A 75 -23.18 14.75 1.49
N LEU A 76 -23.39 16.02 1.18
CA LEU A 76 -22.68 16.76 0.15
C LEU A 76 -21.20 17.02 0.47
N GLU A 77 -20.85 17.25 1.74
CA GLU A 77 -19.46 17.51 2.13
C GLU A 77 -18.67 16.20 2.22
N ASN A 78 -19.30 15.14 2.75
CA ASN A 78 -18.72 13.80 2.80
C ASN A 78 -18.63 13.15 1.41
N GLU A 79 -19.57 13.41 0.52
CA GLU A 79 -19.53 12.99 -0.89
C GLU A 79 -18.38 13.69 -1.63
N LYS A 80 -18.17 15.00 -1.42
CA LYS A 80 -17.01 15.71 -1.97
C LYS A 80 -15.68 15.15 -1.45
N ILE A 81 -15.59 14.86 -0.15
CA ILE A 81 -14.40 14.25 0.44
C ILE A 81 -14.18 12.83 -0.12
N GLY A 82 -15.24 12.03 -0.23
CA GLY A 82 -15.20 10.69 -0.83
C GLY A 82 -14.70 10.72 -2.28
N ILE A 83 -15.25 11.61 -3.10
CA ILE A 83 -14.83 11.82 -4.49
C ILE A 83 -13.36 12.30 -4.56
N GLN A 84 -12.93 13.19 -3.65
CA GLN A 84 -11.53 13.64 -3.61
C GLN A 84 -10.55 12.51 -3.24
N ILE A 85 -10.92 11.66 -2.28
CA ILE A 85 -10.11 10.51 -1.87
C ILE A 85 -10.06 9.49 -3.02
N GLU A 86 -11.18 9.21 -3.67
CA GLU A 86 -11.25 8.28 -4.81
C GLU A 86 -10.45 8.79 -6.02
N ASN A 87 -10.56 10.08 -6.34
CA ASN A 87 -9.77 10.70 -7.41
C ASN A 87 -8.27 10.70 -7.09
N SER A 88 -7.91 10.92 -5.82
CA SER A 88 -6.51 10.88 -5.39
C SER A 88 -5.94 9.47 -5.46
N ASN A 89 -6.71 8.48 -5.00
CA ASN A 89 -6.33 7.06 -5.04
C ASN A 89 -6.21 6.55 -6.48
N SER A 90 -7.17 6.89 -7.35
CA SER A 90 -7.11 6.51 -8.78
C SER A 90 -5.96 7.20 -9.53
N ALA A 91 -5.63 8.45 -9.16
CA ALA A 91 -4.46 9.14 -9.71
C ALA A 91 -3.14 8.45 -9.30
N ILE A 92 -3.00 8.08 -8.02
CA ILE A 92 -1.83 7.34 -7.52
C ILE A 92 -1.73 5.96 -8.19
N GLU A 93 -2.85 5.26 -8.33
CA GLU A 93 -2.91 3.95 -8.98
C GLU A 93 -2.54 4.05 -10.47
N SER A 94 -3.09 5.03 -11.19
CA SER A 94 -2.74 5.28 -12.60
C SER A 94 -1.26 5.63 -12.77
N MET A 95 -0.71 6.48 -11.90
CA MET A 95 0.71 6.85 -11.92
C MET A 95 1.61 5.65 -11.60
N SER A 96 1.18 4.78 -10.70
CA SER A 96 1.92 3.58 -10.33
C SER A 96 1.94 2.57 -11.48
N TYR A 97 0.81 2.34 -12.16
CA TYR A 97 0.78 1.47 -13.36
C TYR A 97 1.60 2.03 -14.52
N LYS A 98 1.60 3.36 -14.72
CA LYS A 98 2.49 4.00 -15.71
C LYS A 98 3.95 3.78 -15.37
N THR A 99 4.33 3.97 -14.11
CA THR A 99 5.70 3.73 -13.63
C THR A 99 6.10 2.26 -13.80
N LEU A 100 5.20 1.33 -13.48
CA LEU A 100 5.38 -0.11 -13.66
C LEU A 100 5.61 -0.47 -15.14
N ALA A 101 4.82 0.11 -16.04
CA ALA A 101 4.96 -0.10 -17.49
C ALA A 101 6.30 0.41 -18.01
N ILE A 102 6.73 1.60 -17.57
CA ILE A 102 8.04 2.18 -17.94
C ILE A 102 9.17 1.30 -17.40
N ALA A 103 9.13 0.91 -16.13
CA ALA A 103 10.15 0.05 -15.53
C ALA A 103 10.26 -1.30 -16.26
N SER A 104 9.12 -1.91 -16.59
CA SER A 104 9.06 -3.16 -17.36
C SER A 104 9.63 -2.99 -18.77
N ALA A 105 9.28 -1.90 -19.46
CA ALA A 105 9.83 -1.58 -20.78
C ALA A 105 11.35 -1.38 -20.76
N VAL A 106 11.89 -0.75 -19.70
CA VAL A 106 13.34 -0.58 -19.51
C VAL A 106 14.02 -1.93 -19.34
N VAL A 107 13.50 -2.82 -18.48
CA VAL A 107 14.06 -4.17 -18.30
C VAL A 107 14.06 -4.94 -19.62
N ILE A 108 12.93 -4.96 -20.33
CA ILE A 108 12.80 -5.64 -21.63
C ILE A 108 13.78 -5.04 -22.65
N GLY A 109 13.90 -3.72 -22.70
CA GLY A 109 14.83 -3.02 -23.58
C GLY A 109 16.28 -3.41 -23.33
N ILE A 110 16.70 -3.46 -22.06
CA ILE A 110 18.06 -3.88 -21.69
C ILE A 110 18.32 -5.34 -22.10
N VAL A 111 17.35 -6.23 -21.90
CA VAL A 111 17.46 -7.64 -22.29
C VAL A 111 17.60 -7.78 -23.81
N ILE A 112 16.76 -7.09 -24.59
CA ILE A 112 16.80 -7.11 -26.06
C ILE A 112 18.13 -6.55 -26.59
N ILE A 113 18.55 -5.39 -26.09
CA ILE A 113 19.81 -4.76 -26.49
C ILE A 113 20.99 -5.68 -26.17
N SER A 114 21.03 -6.23 -24.96
CA SER A 114 22.09 -7.16 -24.55
C SER A 114 22.14 -8.41 -25.42
N PHE A 115 20.98 -8.95 -25.80
CA PHE A 115 20.88 -10.10 -26.71
C PHE A 115 21.41 -9.78 -28.13
N ILE A 116 21.03 -8.62 -28.69
CA ILE A 116 21.49 -8.19 -30.02
C ILE A 116 23.02 -7.95 -30.01
N LEU A 117 23.54 -7.25 -29.00
CA LEU A 117 24.96 -6.96 -28.87
C LEU A 117 25.80 -8.23 -28.65
N SER A 118 25.26 -9.21 -27.92
CA SER A 118 25.88 -10.54 -27.78
C SER A 118 25.98 -11.25 -29.14
N LYS A 119 24.93 -11.21 -29.97
CA LYS A 119 24.95 -11.83 -31.31
C LYS A 119 25.92 -11.16 -32.29
N LYS A 120 26.13 -9.85 -32.17
CA LYS A 120 27.06 -9.10 -33.03
C LYS A 120 28.55 -9.30 -32.68
N GLY A 121 28.87 -10.18 -31.71
CA GLY A 121 30.25 -10.52 -31.37
C GLY A 121 30.98 -9.44 -30.57
N VAL A 122 30.25 -8.51 -29.93
CA VAL A 122 30.86 -7.52 -29.04
C VAL A 122 31.43 -8.24 -27.82
N ASN A 123 32.76 -8.27 -27.68
CA ASN A 123 33.48 -9.05 -26.66
C ASN A 123 32.96 -8.82 -25.22
N TYR A 124 32.45 -7.62 -24.90
CA TYR A 124 31.89 -7.32 -23.58
C TYR A 124 30.59 -8.09 -23.27
N PHE A 125 29.75 -8.36 -24.26
CA PHE A 125 28.45 -9.02 -24.09
C PHE A 125 28.47 -10.52 -24.40
N ARG A 126 29.60 -11.05 -24.89
CA ARG A 126 29.74 -12.46 -25.28
C ARG A 126 29.52 -13.46 -24.13
N ASN A 127 29.78 -13.03 -22.90
CA ASN A 127 29.58 -13.83 -21.69
C ASN A 127 28.30 -13.45 -20.92
N PHE A 128 27.38 -12.69 -21.53
CA PHE A 128 26.16 -12.24 -20.88
C PHE A 128 25.15 -13.40 -20.78
N ASN A 129 25.08 -14.03 -19.61
CA ASN A 129 24.20 -15.17 -19.37
C ASN A 129 22.86 -14.72 -18.79
N LEU A 130 21.89 -14.47 -19.68
CA LEU A 130 20.51 -14.11 -19.31
C LEU A 130 19.85 -15.13 -18.38
N SER A 131 20.10 -16.42 -18.58
CA SER A 131 19.50 -17.48 -17.74
C SER A 131 20.00 -17.38 -16.30
N LYS A 132 21.29 -17.06 -16.12
CA LYS A 132 21.87 -16.85 -14.79
C LYS A 132 21.23 -15.64 -14.09
N ILE A 133 21.15 -14.50 -14.78
CA ILE A 133 20.55 -13.27 -14.23
C ILE A 133 19.10 -13.51 -13.83
N PHE A 134 18.32 -14.18 -14.67
CA PHE A 134 16.91 -14.47 -14.38
C PHE A 134 16.76 -15.37 -13.15
N LYS A 135 17.59 -16.41 -13.01
CA LYS A 135 17.59 -17.30 -11.84
C LYS A 135 17.97 -16.55 -10.56
N GLU A 136 19.00 -15.71 -10.61
CA GLU A 136 19.42 -14.89 -9.47
C GLU A 136 18.31 -13.92 -9.05
N SER A 137 17.73 -13.20 -10.01
CA SER A 137 16.60 -12.30 -9.75
C SER A 137 15.40 -13.05 -9.16
N LEU A 138 15.08 -14.24 -9.66
CA LEU A 138 13.95 -15.03 -9.16
C LEU A 138 14.16 -15.49 -7.71
N VAL A 139 15.37 -15.92 -7.35
CA VAL A 139 15.69 -16.27 -5.96
C VAL A 139 15.55 -15.06 -5.04
N ILE A 140 16.04 -13.90 -5.47
CA ILE A 140 15.94 -12.66 -4.69
C ILE A 140 14.48 -12.22 -4.55
N ILE A 141 13.68 -12.26 -5.62
CA ILE A 141 12.25 -11.92 -5.58
C ILE A 141 11.50 -12.82 -4.61
N ILE A 142 11.78 -14.13 -4.62
CA ILE A 142 11.15 -15.06 -3.68
C ILE A 142 11.53 -14.71 -2.24
N ALA A 143 12.81 -14.45 -1.98
CA ALA A 143 13.27 -14.07 -0.64
C ALA A 143 12.59 -12.77 -0.17
N VAL A 144 12.60 -11.73 -1.01
CA VAL A 144 11.92 -10.45 -0.72
C VAL A 144 10.42 -10.68 -0.50
N GLY A 145 9.76 -11.45 -1.35
CA GLY A 145 8.33 -11.74 -1.24
C GLY A 145 7.94 -12.46 0.04
N ILE A 146 8.72 -13.46 0.47
CA ILE A 146 8.49 -14.13 1.75
C ILE A 146 8.68 -13.13 2.90
N THR A 147 9.73 -12.32 2.83
CA THR A 147 10.06 -11.36 3.90
C THR A 147 8.96 -10.29 4.03
N GLU A 148 8.53 -9.71 2.91
CA GLU A 148 7.44 -8.73 2.85
C GLU A 148 6.12 -9.32 3.29
N PHE A 149 5.79 -10.54 2.84
CA PHE A 149 4.58 -11.23 3.28
C PHE A 149 4.57 -11.42 4.80
N ILE A 150 5.64 -11.97 5.38
CA ILE A 150 5.73 -12.16 6.83
C ILE A 150 5.65 -10.82 7.55
N PHE A 151 6.40 -9.82 7.09
CA PHE A 151 6.41 -8.50 7.72
C PHE A 151 5.02 -7.87 7.71
N LEU A 152 4.34 -7.86 6.57
CA LEU A 152 3.03 -7.24 6.44
C LEU A 152 1.95 -8.01 7.23
N THR A 153 1.93 -9.35 7.14
CA THR A 153 0.93 -10.17 7.81
C THR A 153 1.07 -10.14 9.34
N TYR A 154 2.29 -10.15 9.87
CA TYR A 154 2.50 -10.30 11.32
C TYR A 154 2.83 -8.99 12.05
N LEU A 155 3.48 -8.04 11.38
CA LEU A 155 3.89 -6.76 11.97
C LEU A 155 3.01 -5.63 11.44
N GLY A 156 2.85 -5.52 10.12
CA GLY A 156 2.02 -4.49 9.48
C GLY A 156 0.57 -4.53 9.95
N SER A 157 -0.01 -5.73 10.04
CA SER A 157 -1.40 -5.93 10.48
C SER A 157 -1.71 -5.46 11.90
N LYS A 158 -0.67 -5.37 12.75
CA LYS A 158 -0.80 -4.98 14.16
C LYS A 158 -0.37 -3.55 14.42
N TYR A 159 0.13 -2.85 13.40
CA TYR A 159 0.59 -1.48 13.55
C TYR A 159 -0.61 -0.53 13.65
N ILE A 160 -0.62 0.31 14.69
CA ILE A 160 -1.62 1.37 14.87
C ILE A 160 -1.07 2.63 14.20
N SER A 161 -1.65 2.97 13.06
CA SER A 161 -1.24 4.13 12.24
C SER A 161 -2.02 5.40 12.57
N ILE A 162 -3.19 5.28 13.22
CA ILE A 162 -4.05 6.41 13.59
C ILE A 162 -3.71 6.90 15.00
N ASP A 163 -3.50 8.22 15.16
CA ASP A 163 -3.43 8.86 16.47
C ASP A 163 -4.81 8.82 17.16
N PRO A 164 -4.98 8.05 18.25
CA PRO A 164 -6.25 7.91 18.94
C PRO A 164 -6.77 9.25 19.48
N HIS A 165 -5.88 10.17 19.88
CA HIS A 165 -6.27 11.44 20.46
C HIS A 165 -6.87 12.38 19.41
N LEU A 166 -6.27 12.39 18.21
CA LEU A 166 -6.70 13.25 17.11
C LEU A 166 -8.05 12.77 16.56
N LEU A 167 -8.26 11.46 16.45
CA LEU A 167 -9.56 10.91 16.04
C LEU A 167 -10.64 11.14 17.12
N LYS A 168 -10.33 10.94 18.40
CA LYS A 168 -11.25 11.23 19.52
C LYS A 168 -11.66 12.70 19.52
N ALA A 169 -10.72 13.63 19.30
CA ALA A 169 -11.01 15.05 19.22
C ALA A 169 -11.93 15.40 18.04
N HIS A 170 -11.70 14.82 16.86
CA HIS A 170 -12.58 15.03 15.71
C HIS A 170 -13.98 14.45 15.93
N LEU A 171 -14.10 13.25 16.50
CA LEU A 171 -15.38 12.64 16.80
C LEU A 171 -16.15 13.45 17.85
N LEU A 172 -15.50 13.89 18.93
CA LEU A 172 -16.11 14.75 19.95
C LEU A 172 -16.54 16.11 19.38
N ASN A 173 -15.72 16.74 18.53
CA ASN A 173 -16.06 18.00 17.90
C ASN A 173 -17.23 17.87 16.92
N ASN A 174 -17.30 16.78 16.17
CA ASN A 174 -18.42 16.52 15.25
C ASN A 174 -19.72 16.24 16.01
N ILE A 175 -19.65 15.49 17.13
CA ILE A 175 -20.79 15.28 18.03
C ILE A 175 -21.22 16.61 18.69
N LYS A 176 -20.27 17.43 19.15
CA LYS A 176 -20.58 18.74 19.74
C LYS A 176 -21.23 19.70 18.74
N LYS A 177 -20.89 19.58 17.45
CA LYS A 177 -21.43 20.43 16.37
C LYS A 177 -22.82 19.97 15.90
N SER A 178 -23.19 18.72 16.17
CA SER A 178 -24.49 18.14 15.82
C SER A 178 -25.50 18.11 16.97
N LEU A 179 -25.05 18.32 18.21
CA LEU A 179 -25.95 18.67 19.32
C LEU A 179 -26.34 20.16 19.21
N PRO A 180 -27.64 20.51 19.29
CA PRO A 180 -28.12 21.89 19.31
C PRO A 180 -27.65 22.68 20.54
#